data_AF-A0A5C1AVD9-F1
#
_entry.id   AF-A0A5C1AVD9-F1
#
_cell.length_a   1.000
_cell.length_b   1.000
_cell.length_c   1.000
_cell.angle_alpha   90.00
_cell.angle_beta   90.00
_cell.angle_gamma   90.00
#
_symmetry.space_group_name_H-M   'P 1'
#
loop_
_entity.id
_entity.type
_entity.pdbx_description
1 polymer ?
#
loop_
_entity_poly.entity_id
_entity_poly.type
_entity_poly.pdbx_seq_one_letter_code
_entity_poly.pdbx_strand_id
1 'polypeptide(L)'
;MIYPFVDRRPVSELAPETERLRSLLADLERIQIGHHPDGIELAGAPTIEHWSLAERRTVALVGKVNGHPTIPNGRSACTSDLWFIAPALGYARTLNRFYALGERHHLSDRWDFR
;
A
#
# COMPACT_ATOMS: atom_id res chain seq x y z
N MET A 1 -3.53 18.99 16.57
CA MET A 1 -2.40 18.87 15.63
C MET A 1 -2.78 19.66 14.39
N ILE A 2 -2.17 20.80 14.17
CA ILE A 2 -2.36 21.60 12.95
C ILE A 2 -1.36 21.02 11.95
N TYR A 3 -1.82 20.49 10.80
CA TYR A 3 -0.94 20.05 9.71
C TYR A 3 -0.58 21.31 8.90
N PRO A 4 0.60 21.91 9.12
CA PRO A 4 0.86 23.29 8.73
C PRO A 4 1.17 23.44 7.24
N PHE A 5 1.19 22.33 6.48
CA PHE A 5 1.57 22.32 5.07
C PHE A 5 0.44 21.77 4.21
N VAL A 6 -0.27 22.66 3.53
CA VAL A 6 -1.23 22.30 2.48
C VAL A 6 -0.51 22.41 1.14
N ASP A 7 0.25 21.37 0.78
CA ASP A 7 0.74 21.24 -0.59
C ASP A 7 -0.38 20.67 -1.46
N ARG A 8 -0.75 21.42 -2.50
CA ARG A 8 -1.73 20.96 -3.48
C ARG A 8 -1.08 20.66 -4.83
N ARG A 9 0.25 20.66 -4.91
CA ARG A 9 0.94 20.26 -6.14
C ARG A 9 0.59 18.80 -6.46
N PRO A 10 0.24 18.51 -7.72
CA PRO A 10 0.04 17.13 -8.14
C PRO A 10 1.31 16.29 -7.93
N VAL A 11 1.14 15.05 -7.46
CA VAL A 11 2.23 14.06 -7.40
C VAL A 11 2.20 13.25 -8.69
N SER A 12 2.72 13.83 -9.77
CA SER A 12 2.65 13.25 -11.11
C SER A 12 3.33 11.89 -11.23
N GLU A 13 4.29 11.60 -10.35
CA GLU A 13 5.03 10.34 -10.26
C GLU A 13 4.13 9.15 -9.93
N LEU A 14 2.94 9.39 -9.36
CA LEU A 14 1.95 8.35 -9.08
C LEU A 14 1.12 7.96 -10.31
N ALA A 15 1.19 8.71 -11.42
CA ALA A 15 0.33 8.47 -12.57
C ALA A 15 0.45 7.04 -13.16
N PRO A 16 1.65 6.48 -13.37
CA PRO A 16 1.80 5.11 -13.90
C PRO A 16 1.20 4.06 -12.96
N GLU A 17 1.45 4.19 -11.67
CA GLU A 17 0.95 3.23 -10.67
C GLU A 17 -0.57 3.36 -10.49
N THR A 18 -1.10 4.58 -10.58
CA THR A 18 -2.54 4.83 -10.55
C THR A 18 -3.22 4.15 -11.73
N GLU A 19 -2.66 4.25 -12.93
CA GLU A 19 -3.21 3.58 -14.11
C GLU A 19 -3.15 2.05 -13.99
N ARG A 20 -2.01 1.53 -13.52
CA ARG A 20 -1.86 0.09 -13.26
C ARG A 20 -2.92 -0.43 -12.28
N LEU A 21 -3.17 0.30 -11.20
CA LEU A 21 -4.17 -0.06 -10.20
C LEU A 21 -5.61 0.01 -10.75
N ARG A 22 -5.91 0.96 -11.65
CA ARG A 22 -7.20 1.00 -12.34
C ARG A 22 -7.41 -0.21 -13.23
N SER A 23 -6.40 -0.58 -14.02
CA SER A 23 -6.45 -1.77 -14.87
C SER A 23 -6.66 -3.03 -14.02
N LEU A 24 -5.89 -3.18 -12.93
CA LEU A 24 -6.04 -4.30 -12.01
C LEU A 24 -7.45 -4.36 -11.41
N LEU A 25 -7.99 -3.22 -10.96
CA LEU A 25 -9.33 -3.17 -10.40
C LEU A 25 -10.37 -3.62 -11.43
N ALA A 26 -10.29 -3.12 -12.67
CA ALA A 26 -11.20 -3.50 -13.75
C ALA A 26 -11.14 -5.01 -14.03
N ASP A 27 -9.94 -5.59 -14.06
CA ASP A 27 -9.77 -7.05 -14.25
C ASP A 27 -10.36 -7.84 -13.07
N LEU A 28 -10.12 -7.40 -11.83
CA LEU A 28 -10.66 -8.06 -10.64
C LEU A 28 -12.19 -7.97 -10.57
N GLU A 29 -12.77 -6.82 -10.90
CA GLU A 29 -14.23 -6.64 -10.95
C GLU A 29 -14.86 -7.54 -12.02
N ARG A 30 -14.24 -7.60 -13.20
CA ARG A 30 -14.66 -8.48 -14.30
C ARG A 30 -14.61 -9.96 -13.89
N ILE A 31 -13.52 -10.41 -13.26
CA ILE A 31 -13.36 -11.78 -12.76
C ILE A 31 -14.36 -12.07 -11.64
N GLN A 32 -14.62 -11.11 -10.74
CA GLN A 32 -15.55 -11.26 -9.62
C GLN A 32 -16.98 -11.62 -10.09
N ILE A 33 -17.38 -11.12 -11.26
CA ILE A 33 -18.70 -11.41 -11.86
C ILE A 33 -18.66 -12.58 -12.87
N GLY A 34 -17.58 -13.36 -12.89
CA GLY A 34 -17.45 -14.58 -13.70
C GLY A 34 -16.99 -14.36 -15.15
N HIS A 35 -16.64 -13.12 -15.51
CA HIS A 35 -16.06 -12.84 -16.83
C HIS A 35 -14.55 -13.13 -16.80
N HIS A 36 -14.17 -14.39 -16.92
CA HIS A 36 -12.77 -14.81 -16.99
C HIS A 36 -12.09 -14.40 -18.31
N PRO A 37 -10.74 -14.31 -18.37
CA PRO A 37 -10.02 -14.10 -19.62
C PRO A 37 -10.38 -15.15 -20.68
N ASP A 38 -10.61 -14.73 -21.91
CA ASP A 38 -10.90 -15.65 -23.01
C ASP A 38 -9.63 -16.33 -23.56
N GLY A 39 -9.81 -17.25 -24.53
CA GLY A 39 -8.69 -17.98 -25.13
C GLY A 39 -7.72 -17.08 -25.90
N ILE A 40 -8.16 -15.93 -26.42
CA ILE A 40 -7.31 -14.99 -27.15
C ILE A 40 -6.46 -14.19 -26.15
N GLU A 41 -7.08 -13.69 -25.08
CA GLU A 41 -6.37 -13.01 -23.98
C GLU A 41 -5.28 -13.92 -23.40
N LEU A 42 -5.60 -15.19 -23.12
CA LEU A 42 -4.63 -16.14 -22.59
C LEU A 42 -3.55 -16.54 -23.59
N ALA A 43 -3.88 -16.64 -24.89
CA ALA A 43 -2.87 -16.92 -25.93
C ALA A 43 -1.86 -15.77 -26.10
N GLY A 44 -2.24 -14.54 -25.78
CA GLY A 44 -1.34 -13.39 -25.77
C GLY A 44 -0.57 -13.19 -24.45
N ALA A 45 -0.93 -13.93 -23.39
CA ALA A 45 -0.33 -13.78 -22.07
C ALA A 45 0.97 -14.59 -21.93
N PRO A 46 1.94 -14.13 -21.11
CA PRO A 46 3.10 -14.93 -20.74
C PRO A 46 2.69 -16.20 -20.00
N THR A 47 3.35 -17.33 -20.31
CA THR A 47 3.15 -18.60 -19.60
C THR A 47 4.19 -18.75 -18.47
N ILE A 48 3.76 -19.20 -17.29
CA ILE A 48 4.65 -19.69 -16.23
C ILE A 48 4.47 -21.20 -16.11
N GLU A 49 5.50 -21.96 -16.48
CA GLU A 49 5.58 -23.40 -16.27
C GLU A 49 6.08 -23.73 -14.86
N HIS A 50 5.67 -24.88 -14.31
CA HIS A 50 6.07 -25.36 -12.97
C HIS A 50 5.86 -24.32 -11.84
N TRP A 51 4.76 -23.56 -11.92
CA TRP A 51 4.49 -22.50 -10.95
C TRP A 51 4.33 -23.05 -9.52
N SER A 52 4.83 -22.28 -8.56
CA SER A 52 4.61 -22.47 -7.12
C SER A 52 4.34 -21.13 -6.45
N LEU A 53 3.72 -21.14 -5.27
CA LEU A 53 3.53 -19.93 -4.49
C LEU A 53 4.87 -19.50 -3.86
N ALA A 54 5.15 -18.19 -3.91
CA ALA A 54 6.27 -17.57 -3.23
C ALA A 54 5.81 -16.28 -2.54
N GLU A 55 6.26 -16.07 -1.31
CA GLU A 55 5.99 -14.85 -0.55
C GLU A 55 7.10 -13.83 -0.77
N ARG A 56 6.73 -12.55 -0.94
CA ARG A 56 7.69 -11.44 -1.05
C ARG A 56 7.48 -10.45 0.08
N ARG A 57 8.59 -9.94 0.64
CA ARG A 57 8.54 -8.85 1.63
C ARG A 57 8.12 -7.56 0.95
N THR A 58 7.27 -6.81 1.63
CA THR A 58 6.83 -5.46 1.24
C THR A 58 7.35 -4.41 2.22
N VAL A 59 7.37 -3.16 1.79
CA VAL A 59 7.70 -2.03 2.66
C VAL A 59 6.47 -1.70 3.48
N ALA A 60 6.64 -1.52 4.79
CA ALA A 60 5.57 -1.17 5.71
C ALA A 60 6.04 -0.10 6.71
N LEU A 61 5.08 0.63 7.29
CA LEU A 61 5.34 1.51 8.42
C LEU A 61 5.23 0.74 9.73
N VAL A 62 6.10 1.09 10.67
CA VAL A 62 6.17 0.49 11.99
C VAL A 62 6.20 1.58 13.05
N GLY A 63 5.48 1.36 14.16
CA GLY A 63 5.45 2.32 15.26
C GLY A 63 4.20 2.17 16.12
N LYS A 64 3.99 3.13 17.02
CA LYS A 64 2.80 3.20 17.87
C LYS A 64 1.65 3.86 17.12
N VAL A 65 0.53 3.18 17.02
CA VAL A 65 -0.67 3.67 16.33
C VAL A 65 -1.66 4.28 17.31
N ASN A 66 -2.30 5.37 16.90
CA ASN A 66 -3.37 6.04 17.64
C ASN A 66 -4.55 6.31 16.70
N GLY A 67 -5.78 6.26 17.21
CA GLY A 67 -7.00 6.55 16.45
C GLY A 67 -7.39 5.48 15.43
N HIS A 68 -6.81 4.27 15.50
CA HIS A 68 -7.22 3.16 14.64
C HIS A 68 -8.56 2.58 15.11
N PRO A 69 -9.50 2.24 14.21
CA PRO A 69 -10.84 1.79 14.61
C PRO A 69 -10.84 0.50 15.43
N THR A 70 -9.81 -0.32 15.29
CA THR A 70 -9.72 -1.64 15.95
C THR A 70 -8.44 -1.88 16.75
N ILE A 71 -7.49 -0.93 16.76
CA ILE A 71 -6.22 -1.09 17.49
C ILE A 71 -6.21 -0.05 18.62
N PRO A 72 -6.05 -0.46 19.89
CA PRO A 72 -5.95 0.48 21.00
C PRO A 72 -4.79 1.47 20.82
N ASN A 73 -4.98 2.68 21.33
CA ASN A 73 -3.96 3.73 21.25
C ASN A 73 -2.63 3.32 21.89
N GLY A 74 -1.53 3.79 21.30
CA GLY A 74 -0.16 3.57 21.79
C GLY A 74 0.40 2.17 21.50
N ARG A 75 -0.36 1.28 20.84
CA ARG A 75 0.09 -0.07 20.51
C ARG A 75 1.03 -0.07 19.31
N SER A 76 2.09 -0.85 19.40
CA SER A 76 2.97 -1.15 18.27
C SER A 76 2.18 -1.88 17.18
N ALA A 77 2.35 -1.44 15.94
CA ALA A 77 1.78 -2.10 14.77
C ALA A 77 2.78 -2.06 13.61
N CYS A 78 2.65 -3.04 12.71
CA CYS A 78 3.18 -3.00 11.36
C CYS A 78 1.99 -2.79 10.42
N THR A 79 2.09 -1.85 9.48
CA THR A 79 1.02 -1.62 8.52
C THR A 79 1.02 -2.65 7.41
N SER A 80 -0.04 -2.65 6.60
CA SER A 80 0.04 -3.21 5.24
C SER A 80 1.08 -2.45 4.40
N ASP A 81 1.29 -2.92 3.18
CA ASP A 81 2.12 -2.32 2.13
C ASP A 81 2.01 -0.79 2.09
N LEU A 82 3.15 -0.12 2.12
CA LEU A 82 3.29 1.32 1.99
C LEU A 82 3.34 1.70 0.51
N TRP A 83 2.40 2.55 0.09
CA TRP A 83 2.27 2.99 -1.30
C TRP A 83 2.79 4.41 -1.52
N PHE A 84 2.61 5.28 -0.53
CA PHE A 84 3.06 6.66 -0.62
C PHE A 84 3.39 7.21 0.76
N ILE A 85 4.41 8.06 0.83
CA ILE A 85 4.78 8.76 2.06
C ILE A 85 5.22 10.18 1.76
N ALA A 86 4.70 11.13 2.52
CA ALA A 86 5.08 12.53 2.45
C ALA A 86 5.31 13.08 3.86
N PRO A 87 6.50 12.85 4.45
CA PRO A 87 6.79 13.28 5.82
C PRO A 87 6.65 14.79 6.02
N ALA A 88 7.02 15.59 5.02
CA ALA A 88 6.85 17.05 5.04
C ALA A 88 5.36 17.48 5.09
N LEU A 89 4.46 16.63 4.58
CA LEU A 89 3.01 16.83 4.63
C LEU A 89 2.34 16.12 5.81
N GLY A 90 3.11 15.35 6.58
CA GLY A 90 2.64 14.64 7.77
C GLY A 90 1.72 13.46 7.49
N TYR A 91 1.78 12.81 6.32
CA TYR A 91 0.96 11.61 6.07
C TYR A 91 1.64 10.53 5.21
N ALA A 92 1.06 9.34 5.27
CA ALA A 92 1.35 8.21 4.41
C ALA A 92 0.06 7.53 3.93
N ARG A 93 0.11 6.89 2.77
CA ARG A 93 -0.92 6.00 2.24
C ARG A 93 -0.37 4.57 2.23
N THR A 94 -1.03 3.68 2.96
CA THR A 94 -0.81 2.23 2.87
C THR A 94 -1.90 1.58 2.02
N LEU A 95 -1.86 0.28 1.79
CA LEU A 95 -2.94 -0.44 1.08
C LEU A 95 -4.32 -0.12 1.69
N ASN A 96 -4.42 -0.15 3.02
CA ASN A 96 -5.72 -0.12 3.68
C ASN A 96 -6.10 1.26 4.23
N ARG A 97 -5.15 2.10 4.68
CA ARG A 97 -5.49 3.39 5.30
C ARG A 97 -4.54 4.55 4.94
N PHE A 98 -5.00 5.77 5.19
CA PHE A 98 -4.11 6.90 5.40
C PHE A 98 -3.66 6.90 6.86
N TYR A 99 -2.39 7.22 7.09
CA TYR A 99 -1.84 7.44 8.41
C TYR A 99 -1.32 8.87 8.49
N ALA A 100 -1.72 9.59 9.52
CA ALA A 100 -1.01 10.78 9.95
C ALA A 100 0.32 10.37 10.56
N LEU A 101 1.40 11.02 10.15
CA LEU A 101 2.75 10.76 10.64
C LEU A 101 3.00 11.62 11.88
N GLY A 102 3.33 10.95 12.98
CA GLY A 102 3.87 11.59 14.17
C GLY A 102 5.38 11.82 14.05
N GLU A 103 6.05 11.93 15.20
CA GLU A 103 7.51 12.04 15.27
C GLU A 103 8.17 10.80 14.64
N ARG A 104 9.15 11.05 13.76
CA ARG A 104 9.93 9.98 13.15
C ARG A 104 10.91 9.44 14.18
N HIS A 105 10.83 8.14 14.45
CA HIS A 105 11.81 7.47 15.29
C HIS A 105 13.19 7.48 14.59
N HIS A 106 14.24 7.88 15.32
CA HIS A 106 15.61 7.68 14.86
C HIS A 106 15.93 6.18 14.92
N LEU A 107 16.51 5.62 13.86
CA LEU A 107 16.82 4.20 13.73
C LEU A 107 17.94 3.79 14.71
N SER A 108 17.63 3.61 15.99
CA SER A 108 18.52 2.95 16.97
C SER A 108 17.86 1.78 17.69
N ASP A 109 16.53 1.70 17.70
CA ASP A 109 15.83 0.69 18.48
C ASP A 109 15.28 -0.40 17.54
N ARG A 110 15.87 -1.59 17.69
CA ARG A 110 15.51 -2.79 16.93
C ARG A 110 14.02 -3.10 17.09
N TRP A 111 13.29 -2.99 15.99
CA TRP A 111 11.94 -3.56 15.88
C TRP A 111 12.05 -5.00 15.38
N ASP A 112 12.24 -5.95 16.30
CA ASP A 112 12.14 -7.39 15.98
C ASP A 112 10.66 -7.75 15.84
N PHE A 113 10.15 -7.69 14.61
CA PHE A 113 8.91 -8.38 14.23
C PHE A 113 9.27 -9.85 13.97
N ARG A 114 9.37 -10.63 15.05
CA ARG A 114 9.24 -12.08 15.02
C ARG A 114 7.87 -12.47 15.55
#